data_AF-A0A4P5VE62-F1
#
_entry.id   AF-A0A4P5VE62-F1
#
_cell.length_a   1.000
_cell.length_b   1.000
_cell.length_c   1.000
_cell.angle_alpha   90.00
_cell.angle_beta   90.00
_cell.angle_gamma   90.00
#
_symmetry.space_group_name_H-M   'P 1'
#
loop_
_entity.id
_entity.type
_entity.pdbx_description
1 polymer ?
#
loop_
_entity_poly.entity_id
_entity_poly.type
_entity_poly.pdbx_seq_one_letter_code
_entity_poly.pdbx_strand_id
1 'polypeptide(L)' 'MLTNSDLNPKELAKRADSLIRHSSNRYLTTVRIAFRAKQRRFDDFDGLLDDSMIKPVQRAIIELSDEQDQPDLLPG' A
#
# COMPACT_ATOMS: atom_id res chain seq x y z
N MET A 1 -2.60 -14.03 -7.56
CA MET A 1 -1.40 -13.45 -6.91
C MET A 1 -0.83 -12.40 -7.84
N LEU A 2 -0.67 -11.15 -7.40
CA LEU A 2 -0.09 -10.08 -8.23
C LEU A 2 1.42 -10.35 -8.38
N THR A 3 1.88 -10.61 -9.61
CA THR A 3 3.31 -10.76 -9.88
C THR A 3 3.91 -9.39 -10.24
N ASN A 4 5.23 -9.20 -10.07
CA ASN A 4 5.91 -7.94 -10.46
C ASN A 4 5.63 -7.51 -11.91
N SER A 5 5.32 -8.47 -12.77
CA SER A 5 4.95 -8.33 -14.18
C SER A 5 3.64 -7.57 -14.40
N ASP A 6 2.75 -7.55 -13.40
CA ASP A 6 1.40 -6.97 -13.50
C ASP A 6 1.30 -5.55 -12.90
N LEU A 7 2.36 -5.08 -12.23
CA LEU A 7 2.38 -3.76 -11.61
C LEU A 7 2.78 -2.68 -12.62
N ASN A 8 1.78 -2.02 -13.19
CA ASN A 8 1.99 -0.84 -14.04
C ASN A 8 2.49 0.35 -13.20
N PRO A 9 3.70 0.89 -13.43
CA PRO A 9 4.23 2.01 -12.65
C PRO A 9 3.36 3.26 -12.71
N LYS A 10 2.65 3.47 -13.84
CA LYS A 10 1.73 4.60 -14.02
C LYS A 10 0.49 4.46 -13.15
N GLU A 11 -0.02 3.23 -12.98
CA GLU A 11 -1.14 2.98 -12.09
C GLU A 11 -0.73 3.17 -10.63
N LEU A 12 0.42 2.64 -10.24
CA LEU A 12 0.96 2.83 -8.89
C LEU A 12 1.13 4.32 -8.56
N ALA A 13 1.67 5.11 -9.49
CA ALA A 13 1.82 6.55 -9.33
C ALA A 13 0.46 7.25 -9.18
N LYS A 14 -0.56 6.85 -9.97
CA LYS A 14 -1.92 7.39 -9.83
C LYS A 14 -2.53 7.08 -8.47
N ARG A 15 -2.36 5.85 -7.97
CA ARG A 15 -2.84 5.44 -6.63
C ARG A 15 -2.17 6.27 -5.53
N ALA A 16 -0.85 6.45 -5.60
CA ALA A 16 -0.11 7.31 -4.67
C ALA A 16 -0.58 8.77 -4.73
N ASP A 17 -0.78 9.32 -5.93
CA ASP A 17 -1.29 10.70 -6.10
C ASP A 17 -2.70 10.86 -5.52
N SER A 18 -3.57 9.87 -5.72
CA SER A 18 -4.93 9.84 -5.13
C SER A 18 -4.88 9.92 -3.60
N LEU A 19 -4.07 9.08 -2.94
CA LEU A 19 -3.90 9.08 -1.48
C LEU A 19 -3.44 10.44 -0.93
N ILE A 20 -2.56 11.13 -1.66
CA ILE A 20 -2.06 12.44 -1.26
C ILE A 20 -3.10 13.54 -1.50
N ARG A 21 -3.91 13.45 -2.57
CA ARG A 21 -4.95 14.43 -2.90
C ARG A 21 -6.16 14.37 -1.97
N HIS A 22 -6.58 13.17 -1.55
CA HIS A 22 -7.72 12.99 -0.64
C HIS A 22 -7.35 13.24 0.83
N SER A 23 -6.06 13.37 1.14
CA SER A 23 -5.61 13.60 2.50
C SER A 23 -5.69 15.08 2.91
N SER A 24 -6.24 15.32 4.10
CA SER A 24 -6.16 16.61 4.79
C SER A 24 -4.75 16.90 5.33
N ASN A 25 -3.89 15.89 5.43
CA ASN A 25 -2.50 16.03 5.89
C ASN A 25 -1.55 15.10 5.13
N ARG A 26 -0.84 15.68 4.15
CA ARG A 26 0.08 14.95 3.27
C ARG A 26 1.24 14.31 4.02
N TYR A 27 1.75 14.93 5.08
CA TYR A 27 2.81 14.35 5.91
C TYR A 27 2.33 13.09 6.61
N LEU A 28 1.14 13.15 7.20
CA LEU A 28 0.56 12.00 7.89
C LEU A 28 0.31 10.83 6.92
N THR A 29 -0.13 11.10 5.69
CA THR A 29 -0.27 10.06 4.65
C THR A 29 1.07 9.41 4.31
N THR A 30 2.13 10.19 4.10
CA THR A 30 3.47 9.63 3.84
C THR A 30 3.95 8.76 5.00
N VAL A 31 3.74 9.20 6.25
CA VAL A 31 4.09 8.41 7.43
C VAL A 31 3.29 7.11 7.50
N ARG A 32 1.99 7.15 7.20
CA ARG A 32 1.13 5.95 7.16
C ARG A 32 1.60 4.95 6.11
N ILE A 33 1.94 5.40 4.91
CA ILE A 33 2.51 4.55 3.85
C ILE A 33 3.82 3.90 4.33
N ALA A 34 4.74 4.69 4.90
CA ALA A 34 6.02 4.19 5.38
C ALA A 34 5.87 3.18 6.53
N PHE A 35 4.95 3.45 7.47
CA PHE A 35 4.66 2.56 8.59
C PHE A 35 4.14 1.21 8.12
N ARG A 36 3.14 1.21 7.21
CA ARG A 36 2.61 -0.02 6.59
C ARG A 36 3.68 -0.81 5.85
N ALA A 37 4.48 -0.13 5.03
CA ALA A 37 5.56 -0.76 4.28
C ALA A 37 6.61 -1.40 5.20
N LYS A 38 6.92 -0.74 6.33
CA LYS A 38 7.82 -1.30 7.35
C LYS A 38 7.23 -2.56 7.97
N GLN A 39 5.94 -2.55 8.34
CA GLN A 39 5.24 -3.72 8.89
C GLN A 39 5.28 -4.90 7.91
N ARG A 40 4.96 -4.68 6.62
CA ARG A 40 5.04 -5.72 5.59
C ARG A 40 6.43 -6.33 5.46
N ARG A 41 7.49 -5.51 5.56
CA ARG A 41 8.87 -6.02 5.53
C ARG A 41 9.19 -6.94 6.72
N PHE A 42 8.54 -6.74 7.87
CA PHE A 42 8.66 -7.65 9.02
C PHE A 42 7.84 -8.92 8.79
N ASP A 43 6.59 -8.80 8.32
CA ASP A 43 5.72 -9.95 8.02
C ASP A 43 6.33 -10.88 6.96
N ASP A 44 6.95 -10.29 5.91
CA ASP A 44 7.69 -11.03 4.87
C ASP A 44 8.94 -11.72 5.46
N PHE A 45 9.62 -11.10 6.42
CA PHE A 45 10.80 -11.67 7.09
C PHE A 45 10.45 -12.86 7.98
N ASP A 46 9.30 -12.81 8.65
CA ASP A 46 8.79 -13.90 9.50
C ASP A 46 8.20 -15.08 8.69
N GLY A 47 8.28 -15.04 7.35
CA GLY A 47 7.79 -16.09 6.46
C GLY A 47 6.26 -16.23 6.46
N LEU A 48 5.54 -15.25 7.00
CA LEU A 48 4.07 -15.22 7.06
C LEU A 48 3.44 -14.86 5.70
N LEU A 49 4.23 -14.31 4.80
CA LEU A 49 3.83 -13.92 3.46
C LEU A 49 4.71 -14.67 2.45
N ASP A 50 4.08 -15.51 1.63
CA ASP A 50 4.69 -16.21 0.51
C ASP A 50 5.45 -15.21 -0.39
N ASP A 51 6.65 -15.56 -0.88
CA ASP A 51 7.66 -14.71 -1.55
C ASP A 51 7.01 -13.65 -2.47
N SER A 52 6.63 -12.51 -1.87
CA SER A 52 5.94 -11.47 -2.61
C SER A 52 7.01 -10.72 -3.40
N MET A 53 7.00 -10.90 -4.72
CA MET A 53 7.91 -10.17 -5.60
C MET A 53 7.73 -8.64 -5.52
N ILE A 54 6.63 -8.17 -4.92
CA ILE A 54 6.28 -6.75 -4.82
C ILE A 54 7.01 -6.09 -3.66
N LYS A 55 7.64 -4.93 -3.91
CA LYS A 55 8.32 -4.19 -2.85
C LYS A 55 7.30 -3.73 -1.77
N PRO A 56 7.63 -3.81 -0.47
CA PRO A 56 6.71 -3.46 0.62
C PRO A 56 6.05 -2.08 0.49
N VAL A 57 6.77 -1.09 -0.04
CA VAL A 57 6.24 0.26 -0.29
C VAL A 57 5.17 0.27 -1.38
N GLN A 58 5.36 -0.48 -2.47
CA GLN A 58 4.38 -0.57 -3.55
C GLN A 58 3.10 -1.24 -3.06
N ARG A 59 3.28 -2.32 -2.28
CA ARG A 59 2.17 -3.03 -1.64
C ARG A 59 1.38 -2.14 -0.69
N ALA A 60 2.07 -1.36 0.16
CA ALA A 60 1.42 -0.41 1.05
C ALA A 60 0.57 0.63 0.31
N ILE A 61 1.04 1.14 -0.83
CA ILE A 61 0.30 2.09 -1.66
C ILE A 61 -0.96 1.46 -2.24
N ILE A 62 -0.88 0.22 -2.72
CA ILE A 62 -2.02 -0.51 -3.29
C ILE A 62 -3.08 -0.74 -2.21
N GLU A 63 -2.68 -1.32 -1.08
CA GLU A 63 -3.62 -1.66 0.00
C GLU A 63 -4.26 -0.41 0.62
N LEU A 64 -3.48 0.66 0.87
CA LEU A 64 -4.04 1.95 1.35
C LEU A 64 -5.02 2.56 0.34
N SER A 65 -4.72 2.43 -0.96
CA SER A 65 -5.60 2.93 -2.02
C SER A 65 -6.90 2.13 -2.07
N ASP A 66 -6.82 0.79 -1.95
CA ASP A 66 -8.01 -0.07 -1.95
C ASP A 66 -8.90 0.22 -0.73
N GLU A 67 -8.32 0.43 0.45
CA GLU A 67 -9.04 0.84 1.67
C GLU A 67 -9.70 2.22 1.55
N GLN A 68 -9.06 3.16 0.84
CA GLN A 68 -9.65 4.47 0.56
C GLN A 68 -10.91 4.35 -0.30
N ASP A 69 -10.90 3.44 -1.27
CA ASP A 69 -12.00 3.20 -2.20
C ASP A 69 -13.10 2.30 -1.60
N GLN A 70 -12.82 1.58 -0.51
CA GLN A 70 -13.75 0.71 0.21
C GLN A 70 -13.77 0.98 1.74
N PRO A 71 -14.32 2.12 2.18
CA PRO A 71 -14.36 2.47 3.61
C PRO A 71 -15.26 1.54 4.46
N ASP A 72 -16.23 0.85 3.84
CA ASP A 72 -17.29 0.11 4.52
C ASP A 72 -16.89 -1.30 5.02
N LEU A 73 -15.62 -1.71 4.85
CA LEU A 73 -15.12 -3.02 5.30
C LEU A 73 -14.47 -3.00 6.69
N LEU A 74 -14.45 -1.86 7.37
CA LEU A 74 -13.97 -1.77 8.76
C LEU A 74 -15.14 -2.07 9.71
N PRO A 75 -15.04 -3.07 10.62
CA PRO A 75 -16.01 -3.20 11.69
C PRO A 75 -15.91 -1.95 12.58
N GLY A 76 -17.05 -1.32 12.85
CA GLY A 76 -17.17 -0.20 13.77
C GLY A 76 -16.76 -0.55 15.20
#